data_AF-A0A545SZS3-F1
#
_entry.id   AF-A0A545SZS3-F1
#
_cell.length_a   1.000
_cell.length_b   1.000
_cell.length_c   1.000
_cell.angle_alpha   90.00
_cell.angle_beta   90.00
_cell.angle_gamma   90.00
#
_symmetry.space_group_name_H-M   'P 1'
#
loop_
_entity.id
_entity.type
_entity.pdbx_description
1 polymer ?
#
loop_
_entity_poly.entity_id
_entity_poly.type
_entity_poly.pdbx_seq_one_letter_code
_entity_poly.pdbx_strand_id
1 'polypeptide(L)'
;MTDFLKDVFDAAQSRIRSPFIGSIVIVFLAINWQPLFNLLFGETPVLDRLAYFSAKTTAQSLYLWPIFGGIAFALASPWLKFAGAWAAKVPTARLKNLQDEEAHQRQIADIRRSTELEEQRAAEEEARERRKIDAAKRVKEAEEAGGEDLVEEVKDDRATAKVNPRLPLLTSEQNQLMIQASQSGTLHLPIEDPAQRNMLAIGDFDQKAYALTSEEAQANKIKRQAADRLVTMRLLKAMEVDGPWRLTDLGREYVQRLAQRDG
;
A
#
# COMPACT_ATOMS: atom_id res chain seq x y z
N MET A 1 12.81 -12.99 31.68
CA MET A 1 11.93 -12.57 32.80
C MET A 1 10.47 -12.50 32.37
N THR A 2 10.18 -11.98 31.17
CA THR A 2 8.84 -11.94 30.57
C THR A 2 8.20 -13.32 30.45
N ASP A 3 8.99 -14.34 30.11
CA ASP A 3 8.49 -15.72 29.98
C ASP A 3 8.08 -16.33 31.33
N PHE A 4 8.80 -16.03 32.42
CA PHE A 4 8.40 -16.45 33.77
C PHE A 4 7.08 -15.79 34.21
N LEU A 5 6.93 -14.49 33.92
CA LEU A 5 5.67 -13.78 34.20
C LEU A 5 4.52 -14.36 33.37
N LYS A 6 4.78 -14.70 32.11
CA LYS A 6 3.81 -15.31 31.21
C LYS A 6 3.43 -16.72 31.66
N ASP A 7 4.39 -17.55 32.06
CA ASP A 7 4.15 -18.90 32.58
C ASP A 7 3.40 -18.87 33.92
N VAL A 8 3.72 -17.92 34.81
CA VAL A 8 2.96 -17.70 36.05
C VAL A 8 1.54 -17.23 35.73
N PHE A 9 1.37 -16.35 34.74
CA PHE A 9 0.05 -15.86 34.32
C PHE A 9 -0.78 -16.95 33.65
N ASP A 10 -0.20 -17.77 32.78
CA ASP A 10 -0.85 -18.89 32.10
C ASP A 10 -1.16 -20.04 33.08
N ALA A 11 -0.26 -20.33 34.03
CA ALA A 11 -0.51 -21.29 35.10
C ALA A 11 -1.60 -20.80 36.06
N ALA A 12 -1.63 -19.50 36.37
CA ALA A 12 -2.72 -18.89 37.14
C ALA A 12 -4.04 -18.97 36.35
N GLN A 13 -4.03 -18.64 35.06
CA GLN A 13 -5.22 -18.65 34.21
C GLN A 13 -5.81 -20.07 34.02
N SER A 14 -4.97 -21.10 33.95
CA SER A 14 -5.41 -22.50 33.83
C SER A 14 -5.98 -23.09 35.13
N ARG A 15 -5.50 -22.66 36.30
CA ARG A 15 -5.98 -23.14 37.62
C ARG A 15 -7.10 -22.29 38.19
N ILE A 16 -7.17 -21.02 37.81
CA ILE A 16 -8.20 -20.08 38.25
C ILE A 16 -9.37 -20.12 37.25
N ARG A 17 -10.09 -21.24 37.20
CA ARG A 17 -11.34 -21.37 36.42
C ARG A 17 -12.46 -20.44 36.91
N SER A 18 -12.30 -19.81 38.07
CA SER A 18 -13.26 -18.86 38.64
C SER A 18 -12.73 -17.43 38.50
N PRO A 19 -13.40 -16.53 37.74
CA PRO A 19 -12.96 -15.14 37.55
C PRO A 19 -12.80 -14.35 38.86
N PHE A 20 -13.41 -14.82 39.95
CA PHE A 20 -13.29 -14.26 41.28
C PHE A 20 -11.92 -14.52 41.91
N ILE A 21 -11.36 -15.71 41.76
CA ILE A 21 -10.08 -16.07 42.40
C ILE A 21 -8.94 -15.23 41.80
N GLY A 22 -8.97 -14.98 40.49
CA GLY A 22 -7.94 -14.19 39.81
C GLY A 22 -7.98 -12.74 40.28
N SER A 23 -9.20 -12.19 40.43
CA SER A 23 -9.42 -10.85 40.96
C SER A 23 -8.92 -10.71 42.40
N ILE A 24 -9.16 -11.71 43.25
CA ILE A 24 -8.66 -11.75 44.64
C ILE A 24 -7.13 -11.77 44.67
N VAL A 25 -6.49 -12.59 43.83
CA VAL A 25 -5.02 -12.65 43.75
C VAL A 25 -4.44 -11.32 43.26
N ILE A 26 -5.03 -10.70 42.23
CA ILE A 26 -4.58 -9.39 41.72
C ILE A 26 -4.66 -8.34 42.81
N VAL A 27 -5.78 -8.28 43.56
CA VAL A 27 -5.94 -7.32 44.66
C VAL A 27 -5.01 -7.64 45.82
N PHE A 28 -4.78 -8.91 46.15
CA PHE A 28 -3.78 -9.33 47.14
C PHE A 28 -2.39 -8.76 46.80
N LEU A 29 -1.97 -8.95 45.55
CA LEU A 29 -0.69 -8.44 45.05
C LEU A 29 -0.66 -6.91 45.07
N ALA A 30 -1.75 -6.25 44.67
CA ALA A 30 -1.84 -4.79 44.64
C ALA A 30 -1.79 -4.16 46.04
N ILE A 31 -2.41 -4.79 47.06
CA ILE A 31 -2.42 -4.27 48.43
C ILE A 31 -1.10 -4.53 49.15
N ASN A 32 -0.51 -5.71 48.94
CA ASN A 32 0.71 -6.12 49.62
C ASN A 32 1.96 -5.93 48.72
N TRP A 33 1.88 -5.09 47.68
CA TRP A 33 2.95 -4.95 46.68
C TRP A 33 4.29 -4.57 47.30
N GLN A 34 4.31 -3.63 48.25
CA GLN A 34 5.52 -3.15 48.90
C GLN A 34 6.22 -4.24 49.75
N PRO A 35 5.55 -4.92 50.71
CA PRO A 35 6.18 -5.99 51.47
C PRO A 35 6.54 -7.21 50.61
N LEU A 36 5.74 -7.54 49.58
CA LEU A 36 6.07 -8.60 48.62
C LEU A 36 7.32 -8.27 47.79
N PHE A 37 7.42 -7.02 47.32
CA PHE A 37 8.57 -6.59 46.53
C PHE A 37 9.85 -6.56 47.37
N ASN A 38 9.77 -6.05 48.61
CA ASN A 38 10.90 -6.10 49.53
C ASN A 38 11.31 -7.54 49.88
N LEU A 39 10.33 -8.46 50.02
CA LEU A 39 10.62 -9.86 50.30
C LEU A 39 11.38 -10.53 49.14
N LEU A 40 10.95 -10.30 47.90
CA LEU A 40 11.51 -10.93 46.70
C LEU A 40 12.81 -10.27 46.22
N PHE A 41 12.88 -8.94 46.25
CA PHE A 41 13.95 -8.16 45.61
C PHE A 41 14.77 -7.33 46.58
N GLY A 42 14.44 -7.30 47.86
CA GLY A 42 15.20 -6.54 48.85
C GLY A 42 16.61 -7.09 49.02
N GLU A 43 17.60 -6.18 49.08
CA GLU A 43 19.02 -6.51 49.26
C GLU A 43 19.37 -6.86 50.71
N THR A 44 18.42 -6.74 51.64
CA THR A 44 18.64 -7.01 53.06
C THR A 44 18.66 -8.51 53.39
N PRO A 45 19.27 -8.90 54.53
CA PRO A 45 19.24 -10.28 55.00
C PRO A 45 17.81 -10.85 55.02
N VAL A 46 17.69 -12.15 54.74
CA VAL A 46 16.38 -12.82 54.60
C VAL A 46 15.53 -12.66 55.86
N LEU A 47 16.14 -12.71 57.05
CA LEU A 47 15.46 -12.52 58.33
C LEU A 47 14.86 -11.11 58.45
N ASP A 48 15.59 -10.09 58.03
CA ASP A 48 15.12 -8.70 58.08
C ASP A 48 13.97 -8.45 57.08
N ARG A 49 14.02 -9.12 55.93
CA ARG A 49 12.91 -9.08 54.95
C ARG A 49 11.64 -9.74 55.47
N LEU A 50 11.76 -10.87 56.16
CA LEU A 50 10.63 -11.53 56.81
C LEU A 50 10.09 -10.71 57.98
N ALA A 51 10.97 -10.10 58.78
CA ALA A 51 10.57 -9.18 59.84
C ALA A 51 9.81 -7.98 59.27
N TYR A 52 10.32 -7.38 58.19
CA TYR A 52 9.64 -6.30 57.47
C TYR A 52 8.27 -6.71 56.93
N PHE A 53 8.17 -7.90 56.32
CA PHE A 53 6.90 -8.45 55.83
C PHE A 53 5.90 -8.58 56.99
N SER A 54 6.30 -9.25 58.07
CA SER A 54 5.43 -9.46 59.25
C SER A 54 4.99 -8.16 59.92
N ALA A 55 5.85 -7.12 59.92
CA ALA A 55 5.54 -5.82 60.49
C ALA A 55 4.59 -4.98 59.60
N LYS A 56 4.58 -5.24 58.28
CA LYS A 56 3.79 -4.47 57.31
C LYS A 56 2.53 -5.18 56.84
N THR A 57 2.38 -6.47 57.11
CA THR A 57 1.18 -7.24 56.79
C THR A 57 0.39 -7.55 58.05
N THR A 58 -0.93 -7.38 57.98
CA THR A 58 -1.87 -7.80 59.03
C THR A 58 -2.82 -8.86 58.47
N ALA A 59 -3.53 -9.60 59.33
CA ALA A 59 -4.53 -10.56 58.88
C ALA A 59 -5.58 -9.93 57.94
N GLN A 60 -5.87 -8.63 58.12
CA GLN A 60 -6.76 -7.88 57.24
C GLN A 60 -6.15 -7.65 55.85
N SER A 61 -4.87 -7.26 55.76
CA SER A 61 -4.22 -7.02 54.46
C SER A 61 -3.96 -8.31 53.67
N LEU A 62 -3.76 -9.43 54.38
CA LEU A 62 -3.49 -10.73 53.77
C LEU A 62 -4.75 -11.45 53.30
N TYR A 63 -5.86 -11.34 54.05
CA TYR A 63 -7.06 -12.13 53.79
C TYR A 63 -8.29 -11.27 53.51
N LEU A 64 -8.62 -10.34 54.40
CA LEU A 64 -9.90 -9.63 54.36
C LEU A 64 -10.00 -8.67 53.15
N TRP A 65 -9.04 -7.77 53.01
CA TRP A 65 -9.02 -6.79 51.94
C TRP A 65 -8.91 -7.41 50.54
N PRO A 66 -8.07 -8.43 50.32
CA PRO A 66 -8.01 -9.10 49.02
C PRO A 66 -9.31 -9.81 48.64
N ILE A 67 -10.02 -10.42 49.58
CA ILE A 67 -11.30 -11.08 49.31
C ILE A 67 -12.35 -10.05 48.91
N PHE A 68 -12.57 -9.01 49.73
CA PHE A 68 -13.58 -7.99 49.43
C PHE A 68 -13.23 -7.15 48.21
N GLY A 69 -11.99 -6.69 48.12
CA GLY A 69 -11.51 -5.93 46.97
C GLY A 69 -11.50 -6.78 45.71
N GLY A 70 -11.18 -8.07 45.80
CA GLY A 70 -11.26 -9.01 44.68
C GLY A 70 -12.67 -9.22 44.17
N ILE A 71 -13.66 -9.34 45.06
CA ILE A 71 -15.08 -9.40 44.67
C ILE A 71 -15.52 -8.09 44.02
N ALA A 72 -15.18 -6.94 44.62
CA ALA A 72 -15.49 -5.63 44.06
C ALA A 72 -14.85 -5.43 42.68
N PHE A 73 -13.58 -5.84 42.52
CA PHE A 73 -12.86 -5.79 41.25
C PHE A 73 -13.48 -6.72 40.20
N ALA A 74 -13.90 -7.93 40.59
CA ALA A 74 -14.59 -8.86 39.70
C ALA A 74 -15.92 -8.27 39.20
N LEU A 75 -16.69 -7.62 40.08
CA LEU A 75 -17.93 -6.91 39.71
C LEU A 75 -17.65 -5.66 38.87
N ALA A 76 -16.52 -4.99 39.08
CA ALA A 76 -16.08 -3.85 38.28
C ALA A 76 -15.49 -4.26 36.92
N SER A 77 -15.14 -5.54 36.73
CA SER A 77 -14.46 -6.02 35.52
C SER A 77 -15.23 -5.77 34.21
N PRO A 78 -16.57 -5.87 34.13
CA PRO A 78 -17.30 -5.52 32.90
C PRO A 78 -17.19 -4.03 32.58
N TRP A 79 -17.16 -3.18 33.61
CA TRP A 79 -17.00 -1.73 33.46
C TRP A 79 -15.59 -1.36 33.02
N LEU A 80 -14.57 -2.04 33.53
CA LEU A 80 -13.18 -1.88 33.06
C LEU A 80 -13.05 -2.28 31.59
N LYS A 81 -13.67 -3.40 31.18
CA LYS A 81 -13.72 -3.83 29.77
C LYS A 81 -14.45 -2.81 28.90
N PHE A 82 -15.58 -2.28 29.38
CA PHE A 82 -16.32 -1.23 28.68
C PHE A 82 -15.49 0.05 28.52
N ALA A 83 -14.82 0.50 29.58
CA ALA A 83 -13.95 1.67 29.55
C ALA A 83 -12.77 1.48 28.59
N GLY A 84 -12.14 0.30 28.60
CA GLY A 84 -11.08 -0.05 27.65
C GLY A 84 -11.58 -0.08 26.20
N ALA A 85 -12.75 -0.66 25.95
CA ALA A 85 -13.37 -0.67 24.63
C ALA A 85 -13.74 0.75 24.16
N TRP A 86 -14.25 1.59 25.06
CA TRP A 86 -14.53 2.99 24.76
C TRP A 86 -13.25 3.78 24.43
N ALA A 87 -12.20 3.61 25.24
CA ALA A 87 -10.90 4.24 25.00
C ALA A 87 -10.28 3.78 23.67
N ALA A 88 -10.41 2.49 23.32
CA ALA A 88 -9.95 1.94 22.05
C ALA A 88 -10.81 2.37 20.85
N LYS A 89 -12.09 2.68 21.06
CA LYS A 89 -13.01 3.13 20.00
C LYS A 89 -12.61 4.50 19.43
N VAL A 90 -12.05 5.39 20.26
CA VAL A 90 -11.65 6.74 19.83
C VAL A 90 -10.57 6.72 18.73
N PRO A 91 -9.40 6.07 18.92
CA PRO A 91 -8.37 6.02 17.89
C PRO A 91 -8.78 5.16 16.70
N THR A 92 -9.51 4.06 16.92
CA THR A 92 -9.96 3.18 15.82
C THR A 92 -11.01 3.84 14.93
N ALA A 93 -11.93 4.62 15.50
CA ALA A 93 -12.89 5.41 14.72
C ALA A 93 -12.19 6.52 13.91
N ARG A 94 -11.17 7.18 14.49
CA ARG A 94 -10.37 8.17 13.76
C ARG A 94 -9.60 7.54 12.60
N LEU A 95 -8.99 6.38 12.82
CA LEU A 95 -8.28 5.64 11.78
C LEU A 95 -9.23 5.17 10.67
N LYS A 96 -10.39 4.63 11.04
CA LYS A 96 -11.39 4.18 10.08
C LYS A 96 -11.90 5.34 9.21
N ASN A 97 -12.17 6.50 9.81
CA ASN A 97 -12.60 7.67 9.04
C ASN A 97 -11.53 8.14 8.05
N LEU A 98 -10.25 8.06 8.40
CA LEU A 98 -9.15 8.38 7.47
C LEU A 98 -9.07 7.36 6.32
N GLN A 99 -9.24 6.07 6.63
CA GLN A 99 -9.25 5.00 5.63
C GLN A 99 -10.47 5.08 4.68
N ASP A 100 -11.65 5.38 5.24
CA ASP A 100 -12.88 5.54 4.47
C ASP A 100 -12.78 6.78 3.56
N GLU A 101 -12.19 7.88 4.03
CA GLU A 101 -11.94 9.09 3.23
C GLU A 101 -10.98 8.81 2.05
N GLU A 102 -9.88 8.09 2.29
CA GLU A 102 -8.98 7.66 1.22
C GLU A 102 -9.66 6.72 0.21
N ALA A 103 -10.50 5.80 0.69
CA ALA A 103 -11.24 4.88 -0.17
C ALA A 103 -12.26 5.62 -1.05
N HIS A 104 -12.98 6.59 -0.48
CA HIS A 104 -13.90 7.44 -1.22
C HIS A 104 -13.17 8.30 -2.26
N GLN A 105 -12.02 8.88 -1.91
CA GLN A 105 -11.22 9.65 -2.87
C GLN A 105 -10.72 8.80 -4.04
N ARG A 106 -10.28 7.56 -3.77
CA ARG A 106 -9.89 6.61 -4.82
C ARG A 106 -11.06 6.26 -5.72
N GLN A 107 -12.23 5.99 -5.14
CA GLN A 107 -13.43 5.67 -5.91
C GLN A 107 -13.88 6.83 -6.80
N ILE A 108 -13.84 8.06 -6.29
CA ILE A 108 -14.15 9.27 -7.08
C ILE A 108 -13.12 9.44 -8.21
N ALA A 109 -11.84 9.24 -7.94
CA ALA A 109 -10.78 9.35 -8.94
C ALA A 109 -10.94 8.29 -10.05
N ASP A 110 -11.30 7.05 -9.69
CA ASP A 110 -11.50 5.98 -10.67
C ASP A 110 -12.74 6.21 -11.53
N ILE A 111 -13.86 6.68 -10.95
CA ILE A 111 -15.06 7.07 -11.71
C ILE A 111 -14.72 8.19 -12.70
N ARG A 112 -13.99 9.22 -12.27
CA ARG A 112 -13.58 10.32 -13.15
C ARG A 112 -12.74 9.81 -14.32
N ARG A 113 -11.79 8.92 -14.06
CA ARG A 113 -10.97 8.30 -15.12
C ARG A 113 -11.81 7.48 -16.09
N SER A 114 -12.77 6.68 -15.59
CA SER A 114 -13.62 5.91 -16.49
C SER A 114 -14.49 6.82 -17.36
N THR A 115 -15.04 7.90 -16.82
CA THR A 115 -15.83 8.87 -17.58
C THR A 115 -14.97 9.56 -18.64
N GLU A 116 -13.76 10.00 -18.28
CA GLU A 116 -12.84 10.65 -19.23
C GLU A 116 -12.44 9.69 -20.37
N LEU A 117 -12.21 8.40 -20.06
CA LEU A 117 -11.93 7.39 -21.07
C LEU A 117 -13.15 7.10 -21.97
N GLU A 118 -14.36 7.11 -21.43
CA GLU A 118 -15.59 6.97 -22.21
C GLU A 118 -15.83 8.16 -23.13
N GLU A 119 -15.62 9.38 -22.65
CA GLU A 119 -15.70 10.61 -23.45
C GLU A 119 -14.66 10.60 -24.59
N GLN A 120 -13.42 10.19 -24.30
CA GLN A 120 -12.39 10.04 -25.33
C GLN A 120 -12.77 8.99 -26.38
N ARG A 121 -13.33 7.85 -25.96
CA ARG A 121 -13.82 6.81 -26.88
C ARG A 121 -14.96 7.30 -27.75
N ALA A 122 -15.95 7.99 -27.15
CA ALA A 122 -17.06 8.59 -27.89
C ALA A 122 -16.56 9.61 -28.92
N ALA A 123 -15.63 10.50 -28.53
CA ALA A 123 -15.03 11.47 -29.44
C ALA A 123 -14.25 10.81 -30.59
N GLU A 124 -13.53 9.71 -30.32
CA GLU A 124 -12.87 8.92 -31.36
C GLU A 124 -13.85 8.26 -32.32
N GLU A 125 -14.95 7.70 -31.80
CA GLU A 125 -15.99 7.07 -32.61
C GLU A 125 -16.69 8.10 -33.50
N GLU A 126 -17.08 9.26 -32.96
CA GLU A 126 -17.62 10.37 -33.74
C GLU A 126 -16.63 10.84 -34.83
N ALA A 127 -15.34 10.96 -34.50
CA ALA A 127 -14.32 11.32 -35.47
C ALA A 127 -14.13 10.25 -36.55
N ARG A 128 -14.30 8.96 -36.23
CA ARG A 128 -14.26 7.85 -37.20
C ARG A 128 -15.49 7.88 -38.11
N GLU A 129 -16.67 8.11 -37.56
CA GLU A 129 -17.91 8.22 -38.35
C GLU A 129 -17.86 9.40 -39.30
N ARG A 130 -17.44 10.58 -38.83
CA ARG A 130 -17.23 11.76 -39.68
C ARG A 130 -16.25 11.48 -40.82
N ARG A 131 -15.12 10.83 -40.54
CA ARG A 131 -14.15 10.43 -41.59
C ARG A 131 -14.75 9.46 -42.60
N LYS A 132 -15.61 8.52 -42.18
CA LYS A 132 -16.30 7.61 -43.11
C LYS A 132 -17.29 8.37 -43.99
N ILE A 133 -18.04 9.30 -43.42
CA ILE A 133 -19.01 10.14 -44.15
C ILE A 133 -18.27 11.04 -45.15
N ASP A 134 -17.22 11.73 -44.73
CA ASP A 134 -16.42 12.61 -45.60
C ASP A 134 -15.76 11.81 -46.73
N ALA A 135 -15.29 10.60 -46.43
CA ALA A 135 -14.69 9.74 -47.45
C ALA A 135 -15.72 9.16 -48.42
N ALA A 136 -16.95 8.88 -47.97
CA ALA A 136 -18.06 8.50 -48.87
C ALA A 136 -18.50 9.69 -49.73
N LYS A 137 -18.53 10.89 -49.16
CA LYS A 137 -18.85 12.13 -49.89
C LYS A 137 -17.82 12.43 -50.97
N ARG A 138 -16.52 12.31 -50.67
CA ARG A 138 -15.45 12.49 -51.66
C ARG A 138 -15.48 11.46 -52.79
N VAL A 139 -15.84 10.22 -52.51
CA VAL A 139 -16.02 9.21 -53.56
C VAL A 139 -17.20 9.57 -54.46
N LYS A 140 -18.32 10.00 -53.87
CA LYS A 140 -19.50 10.44 -54.64
C LYS A 140 -19.21 11.67 -55.49
N GLU A 141 -18.49 12.65 -54.94
CA GLU A 141 -18.05 13.85 -55.67
C GLU A 141 -17.06 13.50 -56.82
N ALA A 142 -16.18 12.50 -56.63
CA ALA A 142 -15.29 12.01 -57.67
C ALA A 142 -16.04 11.23 -58.78
N GLU A 143 -17.07 10.47 -58.42
CA GLU A 143 -17.97 9.80 -59.37
C GLU A 143 -18.79 10.80 -60.19
N GLU A 144 -19.25 11.89 -59.58
CA GLU A 144 -20.03 12.96 -60.25
C GLU A 144 -19.16 13.88 -61.13
N ALA A 145 -17.84 13.96 -60.88
CA ALA A 145 -16.90 14.81 -61.64
C ALA A 145 -16.29 14.16 -62.90
N GLY A 146 -16.55 12.87 -63.16
CA GLY A 146 -16.39 12.27 -64.49
C GLY A 146 -14.97 11.88 -64.95
N GLY A 147 -14.17 11.21 -64.12
CA GLY A 147 -12.91 10.61 -64.55
C GLY A 147 -12.64 9.27 -63.87
N GLU A 148 -12.72 8.17 -64.62
CA GLU A 148 -12.47 6.80 -64.16
C GLU A 148 -11.05 6.65 -63.56
N ASP A 149 -10.09 7.46 -64.03
CA ASP A 149 -8.70 7.53 -63.54
C ASP A 149 -8.57 8.16 -62.13
N LEU A 150 -9.40 9.15 -61.77
CA LEU A 150 -9.34 9.80 -60.45
C LEU A 150 -9.85 8.88 -59.33
N VAL A 151 -10.74 7.94 -59.66
CA VAL A 151 -11.31 6.98 -58.72
C VAL A 151 -10.31 5.87 -58.36
N GLU A 152 -9.44 5.48 -59.30
CA GLU A 152 -8.32 4.56 -59.02
C GLU A 152 -7.25 5.21 -58.14
N GLU A 153 -6.84 6.45 -58.41
CA GLU A 153 -5.83 7.16 -57.61
C GLU A 153 -6.25 7.30 -56.14
N VAL A 154 -7.53 7.63 -55.88
CA VAL A 154 -8.09 7.73 -54.50
C VAL A 154 -8.22 6.36 -53.81
N LYS A 155 -8.37 5.27 -54.56
CA LYS A 155 -8.37 3.90 -54.01
C LYS A 155 -6.95 3.43 -53.69
N ASP A 156 -5.95 3.82 -54.46
CA ASP A 156 -4.56 3.46 -54.26
C ASP A 156 -3.92 4.20 -53.08
N ASP A 157 -4.23 5.50 -52.91
CA ASP A 157 -3.89 6.28 -51.71
C ASP A 157 -4.50 5.70 -50.42
N ARG A 158 -5.64 5.00 -50.53
CA ARG A 158 -6.27 4.27 -49.41
C ARG A 158 -5.55 2.97 -49.05
N ALA A 159 -4.93 2.32 -50.03
CA ALA A 159 -4.15 1.10 -49.81
C ALA A 159 -2.84 1.43 -49.09
N THR A 160 -2.16 2.50 -49.49
CA THR A 160 -0.92 2.98 -48.86
C THR A 160 -1.15 3.57 -47.46
N ALA A 161 -2.28 4.26 -47.22
CA ALA A 161 -2.61 4.81 -45.89
C ALA A 161 -2.96 3.76 -44.81
N LYS A 162 -3.37 2.54 -45.18
CA LYS A 162 -3.60 1.43 -44.23
C LYS A 162 -2.32 0.76 -43.73
N VAL A 163 -1.19 0.97 -44.41
CA VAL A 163 0.10 0.31 -44.11
C VAL A 163 0.96 1.07 -43.09
N ASN A 164 0.53 2.27 -42.66
CA ASN A 164 1.27 3.07 -41.69
C ASN A 164 0.61 3.03 -40.30
N PRO A 165 0.95 2.07 -39.42
CA PRO A 165 0.54 2.15 -38.02
C PRO A 165 1.19 3.41 -37.44
N ARG A 166 0.38 4.44 -37.20
CA ARG A 166 0.82 5.65 -36.49
C ARG A 166 1.41 5.20 -35.16
N LEU A 167 2.72 5.38 -35.01
CA LEU A 167 3.43 5.09 -33.78
C LEU A 167 2.72 5.82 -32.62
N PRO A 168 2.56 5.18 -31.46
CA PRO A 168 1.99 5.85 -30.31
C PRO A 168 2.84 7.07 -29.95
N LEU A 169 2.20 8.22 -29.72
CA LEU A 169 2.85 9.41 -29.18
C LEU A 169 3.25 9.10 -27.74
N LEU A 170 4.55 8.84 -27.52
CA LEU A 170 5.12 8.59 -26.20
C LEU A 170 5.45 9.91 -25.49
N THR A 171 5.39 9.90 -24.17
CA THR A 171 5.88 11.03 -23.36
C THR A 171 7.41 11.14 -23.43
N SER A 172 7.97 12.28 -23.04
CA SER A 172 9.43 12.49 -22.99
C SER A 172 10.15 11.42 -22.18
N GLU A 173 9.60 11.02 -21.03
CA GLU A 173 10.17 9.96 -20.20
C GLU A 173 10.12 8.58 -20.86
N GLN A 174 9.01 8.25 -21.52
CA GLN A 174 8.87 7.00 -22.26
C GLN A 174 9.87 6.92 -23.41
N ASN A 175 10.11 8.03 -24.12
CA ASN A 175 11.14 8.11 -25.16
C ASN A 175 12.54 7.89 -24.60
N GLN A 176 12.86 8.49 -23.45
CA GLN A 176 14.17 8.29 -22.79
C GLN A 176 14.39 6.81 -22.39
N LEU A 177 13.37 6.15 -21.86
CA LEU A 177 13.46 4.73 -21.50
C LEU A 177 13.64 3.82 -22.73
N MET A 178 12.99 4.14 -23.84
CA MET A 178 13.17 3.42 -25.11
C MET A 178 14.58 3.58 -25.67
N ILE A 179 15.14 4.80 -25.62
CA ILE A 179 16.52 5.08 -26.03
C ILE A 179 17.49 4.33 -25.12
N GLN A 180 17.29 4.38 -23.80
CA GLN A 180 18.14 3.66 -22.84
C GLN A 180 18.13 2.14 -23.10
N ALA A 181 16.94 1.55 -23.27
CA ALA A 181 16.79 0.13 -23.57
C ALA A 181 17.45 -0.27 -24.90
N SER A 182 17.50 0.64 -25.88
CA SER A 182 18.15 0.40 -27.17
C SER A 182 19.68 0.36 -27.07
N GLN A 183 20.26 1.21 -26.21
CA GLN A 183 21.70 1.31 -26.00
C GLN A 183 22.24 0.15 -25.16
N SER A 184 21.49 -0.27 -24.13
CA SER A 184 21.90 -1.32 -23.19
C SER A 184 21.39 -2.73 -23.56
N GLY A 185 20.51 -2.86 -24.55
CA GLY A 185 19.85 -4.12 -24.94
C GLY A 185 18.83 -4.67 -23.92
N THR A 186 18.89 -4.19 -22.67
CA THR A 186 17.99 -4.52 -21.56
C THR A 186 17.80 -3.30 -20.68
N LEU A 187 16.57 -2.99 -20.30
CA LEU A 187 16.27 -1.97 -19.28
C LEU A 187 16.34 -2.64 -17.91
N HIS A 188 17.21 -2.14 -17.03
CA HIS A 188 17.26 -2.54 -15.63
C HIS A 188 16.70 -1.39 -14.79
N LEU A 189 15.58 -1.63 -14.11
CA LEU A 189 15.05 -0.73 -13.09
C LEU A 189 15.36 -1.35 -11.72
N PRO A 190 15.73 -0.54 -10.72
CA PRO A 190 15.99 -1.05 -9.38
C PRO A 190 14.76 -1.78 -8.83
N ILE A 191 15.02 -2.89 -8.13
CA ILE A 191 13.99 -3.68 -7.45
C ILE A 191 13.61 -2.92 -6.17
N GLU A 192 12.33 -2.57 -6.00
CA GLU A 192 11.84 -2.03 -4.72
C GLU A 192 12.04 -3.12 -3.64
N ASP A 193 12.95 -2.87 -2.70
CA ASP A 193 13.17 -3.77 -1.57
C ASP A 193 11.87 -3.84 -0.75
N PRO A 194 11.29 -5.03 -0.50
CA PRO A 194 10.12 -5.18 0.36
C PRO A 194 10.32 -4.59 1.76
N ALA A 195 11.56 -4.46 2.25
CA ALA A 195 11.87 -3.73 3.49
C ALA A 195 11.56 -2.23 3.38
N GLN A 196 11.83 -1.59 2.24
CA GLN A 196 11.47 -0.18 1.98
C GLN A 196 9.95 0.01 1.91
N ARG A 197 9.23 -0.99 1.39
CA ARG A 197 7.76 -1.00 1.32
C ARG A 197 7.10 -1.00 2.71
N ASN A 198 7.73 -1.64 3.70
CA ASN A 198 7.23 -1.71 5.08
C ASN A 198 7.81 -0.63 6.02
N MET A 199 8.96 -0.02 5.71
CA MET A 199 9.54 1.06 6.52
C MET A 199 8.75 2.37 6.44
N LEU A 200 7.97 2.60 5.38
CA LEU A 200 7.02 3.72 5.29
C LEU A 200 5.92 3.68 6.37
N ALA A 201 5.73 2.55 7.06
CA ALA A 201 4.73 2.39 8.11
C ALA A 201 5.27 2.60 9.53
N ILE A 202 6.58 2.72 9.73
CA ILE A 202 7.20 2.84 11.05
C ILE A 202 7.81 4.23 11.17
N GLY A 203 7.06 5.13 11.82
CA GLY A 203 7.34 6.56 11.93
C GLY A 203 8.47 6.94 12.87
N ASP A 204 9.64 6.33 12.74
CA ASP A 204 10.83 6.79 13.44
C ASP A 204 12.08 6.57 12.57
N PHE A 205 12.80 7.66 12.34
CA PHE A 205 14.21 7.84 11.93
C PHE A 205 14.45 8.88 10.81
N ASP A 206 15.49 9.68 11.05
CA ASP A 206 16.27 10.67 10.26
C ASP A 206 15.70 11.31 8.95
N GLN A 207 14.96 12.42 9.08
CA GLN A 207 14.34 13.17 7.96
C GLN A 207 15.26 13.55 6.78
N LYS A 208 16.58 13.73 6.96
CA LYS A 208 17.49 14.16 5.87
C LYS A 208 17.93 13.02 4.96
N ALA A 209 18.14 11.82 5.51
CA ALA A 209 18.39 10.63 4.69
C ALA A 209 17.12 10.21 3.94
N TYR A 210 15.95 10.39 4.57
CA TYR A 210 14.65 10.00 4.01
C TYR A 210 14.19 10.89 2.85
N ALA A 211 14.49 12.18 2.86
CA ALA A 211 14.17 13.08 1.75
C ALA A 211 14.87 12.63 0.45
N LEU A 212 16.18 12.35 0.52
CA LEU A 212 16.98 11.88 -0.62
C LEU A 212 16.52 10.50 -1.12
N THR A 213 16.20 9.56 -0.22
CA THR A 213 15.69 8.24 -0.63
C THR A 213 14.26 8.30 -1.15
N SER A 214 13.44 9.25 -0.67
CA SER A 214 12.05 9.41 -1.13
C SER A 214 11.95 9.97 -2.55
N GLU A 215 12.82 10.90 -2.93
CA GLU A 215 12.82 11.49 -4.26
C GLU A 215 13.31 10.47 -5.30
N GLU A 216 14.36 9.70 -4.97
CA GLU A 216 14.82 8.59 -5.79
C GLU A 216 13.77 7.46 -5.88
N ALA A 217 13.09 7.13 -4.78
CA ALA A 217 12.00 6.15 -4.78
C ALA A 217 10.81 6.61 -5.64
N GLN A 218 10.44 7.89 -5.58
CA GLN A 218 9.39 8.47 -6.42
C GLN A 218 9.79 8.45 -7.90
N ALA A 219 11.03 8.84 -8.22
CA ALA A 219 11.54 8.78 -9.59
C ALA A 219 11.56 7.33 -10.14
N ASN A 220 11.94 6.35 -9.33
CA ASN A 220 11.93 4.94 -9.72
C ASN A 220 10.51 4.41 -9.92
N LYS A 221 9.56 4.82 -9.08
CA LYS A 221 8.14 4.49 -9.24
C LYS A 221 7.58 5.04 -10.56
N ILE A 222 7.89 6.28 -10.90
CA ILE A 222 7.47 6.91 -12.16
C ILE A 222 8.07 6.15 -13.36
N LYS A 223 9.38 5.83 -13.33
CA LYS A 223 10.04 5.04 -14.37
C LYS A 223 9.41 3.66 -14.56
N ARG A 224 9.05 2.97 -13.47
CA ARG A 224 8.33 1.68 -13.53
C ARG A 224 6.95 1.84 -14.15
N GLN A 225 6.18 2.84 -13.74
CA GLN A 225 4.86 3.12 -14.34
C GLN A 225 4.95 3.42 -15.84
N ALA A 226 5.99 4.15 -16.26
CA ALA A 226 6.26 4.40 -17.68
C ALA A 226 6.64 3.12 -18.43
N ALA A 227 7.49 2.26 -17.85
CA ALA A 227 7.86 0.96 -18.41
C ALA A 227 6.65 0.01 -18.54
N ASP A 228 5.77 -0.07 -17.55
CA ASP A 228 4.55 -0.88 -17.60
C ASP A 228 3.60 -0.43 -18.71
N ARG A 229 3.50 0.89 -18.95
CA ARG A 229 2.76 1.44 -20.10
C ARG A 229 3.40 1.02 -21.43
N LEU A 230 4.72 1.01 -21.53
CA LEU A 230 5.44 0.56 -22.73
C LEU A 230 5.28 -0.95 -22.98
N VAL A 231 5.18 -1.76 -21.91
CA VAL A 231 4.83 -3.18 -22.00
C VAL A 231 3.40 -3.36 -22.49
N THR A 232 2.47 -2.58 -21.97
CA THR A 232 1.06 -2.57 -22.42
C THR A 232 0.94 -2.21 -23.90
N MET A 233 1.76 -1.28 -24.38
CA MET A 233 1.88 -0.89 -25.79
C MET A 233 2.67 -1.89 -26.66
N ARG A 234 3.13 -3.02 -26.09
CA ARG A 234 3.93 -4.06 -26.75
C ARG A 234 5.29 -3.56 -27.29
N LEU A 235 5.82 -2.46 -26.77
CA LEU A 235 7.13 -1.93 -27.12
C LEU A 235 8.25 -2.56 -26.26
N LEU A 236 7.92 -2.96 -25.04
CA LEU A 236 8.79 -3.72 -24.13
C LEU A 236 8.18 -5.07 -23.77
N LYS A 237 9.03 -6.04 -23.44
CA LYS A 237 8.67 -7.36 -22.92
C LYS A 237 9.48 -7.65 -21.66
N ALA A 238 8.79 -7.98 -20.57
CA ALA A 238 9.43 -8.46 -19.34
C ALA A 238 9.94 -9.90 -19.54
N MET A 239 11.16 -10.18 -19.08
CA MET A 239 11.77 -11.52 -19.20
C MET A 239 11.31 -12.49 -18.10
N GLU A 240 11.11 -11.99 -16.87
CA GLU A 240 10.67 -12.74 -15.68
C GLU A 240 9.82 -11.84 -14.77
N VAL A 241 9.15 -12.42 -13.77
CA VAL A 241 8.50 -11.66 -12.69
C VAL A 241 9.62 -10.94 -11.93
N ASP A 242 9.69 -9.62 -12.06
CA ASP A 242 10.75 -8.73 -11.55
C ASP A 242 12.11 -8.76 -12.30
N GLY A 243 12.14 -9.34 -13.50
CA GLY A 243 13.33 -9.37 -14.36
C GLY A 243 13.49 -8.14 -15.28
N PRO A 244 14.64 -7.98 -15.97
CA PRO A 244 14.87 -6.86 -16.88
C PRO A 244 13.94 -6.88 -18.10
N TRP A 245 13.62 -5.71 -18.63
CA TRP A 245 12.77 -5.55 -19.82
C TRP A 245 13.63 -5.53 -21.08
N ARG A 246 13.13 -6.14 -22.16
CA ARG A 246 13.76 -6.11 -23.50
C ARG A 246 12.85 -5.44 -24.53
N LEU A 247 13.45 -4.80 -25.51
CA LEU A 247 12.74 -4.26 -26.66
C LEU A 247 12.13 -5.38 -27.51
N THR A 248 10.89 -5.19 -27.91
CA THR A 248 10.23 -6.01 -28.93
C THR A 248 10.66 -5.58 -30.33
N ASP A 249 10.29 -6.34 -31.38
CA ASP A 249 10.53 -5.94 -32.77
C ASP A 249 9.90 -4.56 -33.07
N LEU A 250 8.67 -4.34 -32.59
CA LEU A 250 7.97 -3.05 -32.68
C LEU A 250 8.72 -1.93 -31.93
N GLY A 251 9.25 -2.25 -30.74
CA GLY A 251 10.05 -1.30 -29.97
C GLY A 251 11.35 -0.88 -30.67
N ARG A 252 12.02 -1.82 -31.34
CA ARG A 252 13.23 -1.53 -32.14
C ARG A 252 12.91 -0.63 -33.34
N GLU A 253 11.84 -0.95 -34.07
CA GLU A 253 11.40 -0.15 -35.21
C GLU A 253 11.02 1.28 -34.78
N TYR A 254 10.38 1.42 -33.61
CA TYR A 254 10.06 2.73 -33.03
C TYR A 254 11.32 3.58 -32.77
N VAL A 255 12.33 3.01 -32.11
CA VAL A 255 13.58 3.73 -31.81
C VAL A 255 14.34 4.09 -33.08
N GLN A 256 14.37 3.19 -34.07
CA GLN A 256 15.04 3.45 -35.34
C GLN A 256 14.41 4.62 -36.10
N ARG A 257 13.08 4.74 -36.06
CA ARG A 257 12.35 5.87 -36.68
C ARG A 257 12.52 7.18 -35.89
N LEU A 258 12.65 7.13 -34.56
CA LEU A 258 13.00 8.31 -33.78
C LEU A 258 14.39 8.84 -34.14
N ALA A 259 15.38 7.96 -34.26
CA ALA A 259 16.74 8.34 -34.64
C ALA A 259 16.82 9.00 -36.04
N GLN A 260 15.90 8.64 -36.96
CA GLN A 260 15.79 9.25 -38.29
C GLN A 260 15.07 10.60 -38.31
N ARG A 261 14.34 10.95 -37.25
CA ARG A 261 13.58 12.20 -37.14
C ARG A 261 14.39 13.34 -36.53
N ASP A 262 15.36 13.01 -35.68
CA ASP A 262 16.18 13.96 -34.93
C ASP A 262 17.59 14.19 -35.55
N GLY A 263 17.92 13.54 -36.67
CA GLY A 263 19.15 13.73 -37.45
C GLY A 263 18.90 14.47 -38.75
#